data_AF-A0A817HNI5-F1
#
_entry.id   AF-A0A817HNI5-F1
#
_cell.length_a   1.000
_cell.length_b   1.000
_cell.length_c   1.000
_cell.angle_alpha   90.00
_cell.angle_beta   90.00
_cell.angle_gamma   90.00
#
_symmetry.space_group_name_H-M   'P 1'
#
loop_
_entity.id
_entity.type
_entity.pdbx_description
1 polymer ?
#
loop_
_entity_poly.entity_id
_entity_poly.type
_entity_poly.pdbx_seq_one_letter_code
_entity_poly.pdbx_strand_id
1 'polypeptide(L)'
;MVEPRGTSRLIEYNQPVNENTRFLYYSYRARKERVNVKARTADRIVGIPLNPSTATHMITKILWGFETLCIIQIPKNQSVNVVDQLLHRICNQLQNNQIPIEVNSIDQHLINQLTNITVYGSETCVDRPNTSLLTILTRIQDWQRNWEVHQPLIYTMQPLRWLYSSSEFSGPYSLPSSTNSHITRTEMLINHIKNQIKDLGEMLRNLPINFSSGTLNECLKDIQQQYRLMLNSQANIQECLRRALADVRRQHVKPRALENIIADRRYVCLRNAELENFCIDVKQLLNKSILIEKLKNNQIEYINVSDVRPNQEIPILMTIDNIDDMFKRVYDNDSVILWYSSDRLKREQEDRWQQIDQELTSERQHVEQRIKLVYVDFTYFKEKLENFTIVRLPLAEIPETERDPNRGKRSG
;
A
#
# COMPACT_ATOMS: atom_id res chain seq x y z
N MET A 1 -19.96 -5.68 16.42
CA MET A 1 -18.67 -5.30 15.81
C MET A 1 -17.69 -5.12 16.96
N VAL A 2 -16.44 -5.56 16.83
CA VAL A 2 -15.43 -5.30 17.86
C VAL A 2 -14.66 -4.08 17.39
N GLU A 3 -14.87 -2.94 18.03
CA GLU A 3 -14.05 -1.75 17.81
C GLU A 3 -12.75 -1.93 18.60
N PRO A 4 -11.58 -1.89 17.96
CA PRO A 4 -10.32 -1.99 18.67
C PRO A 4 -10.14 -0.78 19.59
N ARG A 5 -9.80 -1.03 20.85
CA ARG A 5 -9.46 -0.02 21.85
C ARG A 5 -8.19 -0.42 22.60
N GLY A 6 -7.51 0.57 23.17
CA GLY A 6 -6.24 0.37 23.86
C GLY A 6 -5.17 -0.37 23.05
N THR A 7 -4.55 -1.41 23.61
CA THR A 7 -3.49 -2.20 22.92
C THR A 7 -4.00 -2.94 21.69
N SER A 8 -5.30 -3.28 21.63
CA SER A 8 -5.88 -3.96 20.46
C SER A 8 -5.87 -3.10 19.20
N ARG A 9 -5.69 -1.78 19.33
CA ARG A 9 -5.43 -0.86 18.21
C ARG A 9 -4.09 -1.10 17.51
N LEU A 10 -3.26 -2.03 18.00
CA LEU A 10 -2.12 -2.56 17.26
C LEU A 10 -2.50 -2.99 15.82
N ILE A 11 -3.73 -3.47 15.60
CA ILE A 11 -4.20 -3.85 14.25
C ILE A 11 -4.29 -2.65 13.28
N GLU A 12 -4.29 -1.42 13.80
CA GLU A 12 -4.29 -0.17 13.06
C GLU A 12 -2.85 0.31 12.75
N TYR A 13 -1.84 -0.31 13.34
CA TYR A 13 -0.45 0.04 13.11
C TYR A 13 -0.07 -0.23 11.64
N ASN A 14 0.34 0.82 10.94
CA ASN A 14 0.51 0.83 9.49
C ASN A 14 1.96 1.02 9.03
N GLN A 15 2.91 1.18 9.95
CA GLN A 15 4.33 1.31 9.60
C GLN A 15 4.98 -0.08 9.42
N PRO A 16 6.07 -0.18 8.63
CA PRO A 16 6.81 -1.43 8.45
C PRO A 16 7.35 -1.98 9.77
N VAL A 17 7.36 -3.31 9.89
CA VAL A 17 8.04 -4.05 10.96
C VAL A 17 9.28 -4.69 10.35
N ASN A 18 10.46 -4.30 10.81
CA ASN A 18 11.74 -4.76 10.29
C ASN A 18 12.75 -5.00 11.42
N GLU A 19 14.02 -5.24 11.07
CA GLU A 19 15.13 -5.46 12.00
C GLU A 19 15.39 -4.32 12.99
N ASN A 20 14.91 -3.11 12.69
CA ASN A 20 15.02 -1.91 13.54
C ASN A 20 13.73 -1.63 14.34
N THR A 21 12.75 -2.53 14.29
CA THR A 21 11.51 -2.39 15.08
C THR A 21 11.60 -3.23 16.36
N ARG A 22 11.25 -2.66 17.50
CA ARG A 22 11.13 -3.36 18.78
C ARG A 22 9.78 -3.12 19.43
N PHE A 23 9.32 -4.12 20.18
CA PHE A 23 8.06 -4.09 20.91
C PHE A 23 8.34 -4.24 22.39
N LEU A 24 7.93 -3.25 23.19
CA LEU A 24 7.91 -3.34 24.64
C LEU A 24 6.47 -3.45 25.11
N TYR A 25 6.08 -4.63 25.55
CA TYR A 25 4.75 -4.90 26.09
C TYR A 25 4.83 -5.09 27.59
N TYR A 26 3.98 -4.37 28.32
CA TYR A 26 3.83 -4.50 29.76
C TYR A 26 2.36 -4.65 30.13
N SER A 27 2.07 -5.58 31.03
CA SER A 27 0.71 -5.86 31.52
C SER A 27 0.75 -6.05 33.03
N TYR A 28 0.14 -5.14 33.76
CA TYR A 28 -0.07 -5.28 35.19
C TYR A 28 -1.44 -5.88 35.48
N ARG A 29 -1.47 -6.90 36.36
CA ARG A 29 -2.69 -7.62 36.72
C ARG A 29 -3.03 -7.32 38.18
N ALA A 30 -4.03 -6.49 38.41
CA ALA A 30 -4.36 -5.99 39.73
C ALA A 30 -5.26 -6.94 40.52
N ARG A 31 -6.44 -7.27 39.97
CA ARG A 31 -7.45 -8.07 40.68
C ARG A 31 -8.23 -8.98 39.77
N LYS A 32 -8.81 -10.03 40.35
CA LYS A 32 -9.69 -10.98 39.68
C LYS A 32 -11.05 -10.97 40.37
N GLU A 33 -12.08 -10.61 39.63
CA GLU A 33 -13.46 -10.73 40.09
C GLU A 33 -14.08 -11.95 39.43
N ARG A 34 -14.77 -12.77 40.21
CA ARG A 34 -15.39 -14.00 39.74
C ARG A 34 -16.75 -14.18 40.37
N VAL A 35 -17.73 -14.50 39.53
CA VAL A 35 -19.01 -15.03 39.99
C VAL A 35 -18.85 -16.53 40.18
N ASN A 36 -19.08 -17.00 41.41
CA ASN A 36 -18.96 -18.42 41.75
C ASN A 36 -20.22 -19.18 41.32
N VAL A 37 -20.33 -19.43 40.02
CA VAL A 37 -21.46 -20.15 39.43
C VAL A 37 -21.07 -21.60 39.11
N LYS A 38 -21.92 -22.55 39.49
CA LYS A 38 -21.82 -23.96 39.09
C LYS A 38 -22.74 -24.21 37.90
N ALA A 39 -22.50 -25.32 37.21
CA ALA A 39 -23.35 -25.74 36.10
C ALA A 39 -24.81 -25.79 36.56
N ARG A 40 -25.72 -25.21 35.78
CA ARG A 40 -27.18 -25.27 35.99
C ARG A 40 -27.69 -24.66 37.29
N THR A 41 -26.92 -23.76 37.93
CA THR A 41 -27.33 -23.08 39.17
C THR A 41 -27.20 -21.57 39.09
N ALA A 42 -27.04 -21.00 37.89
CA ALA A 42 -26.84 -19.56 37.73
C ALA A 42 -28.06 -18.75 38.14
N ASP A 43 -29.25 -19.28 37.90
CA ASP A 43 -30.57 -18.74 38.30
C ASP A 43 -30.69 -18.41 39.80
N ARG A 44 -29.90 -19.08 40.64
CA ARG A 44 -29.88 -18.87 42.09
C ARG A 44 -29.00 -17.70 42.53
N ILE A 45 -28.14 -17.21 41.64
CA ILE A 45 -27.09 -16.24 41.94
C ILE A 45 -27.30 -14.96 41.14
N VAL A 46 -27.70 -15.12 39.87
CA VAL A 46 -27.96 -14.03 38.93
C VAL A 46 -29.35 -14.26 38.36
N GLY A 47 -30.20 -13.23 38.45
CA GLY A 47 -31.54 -13.30 37.88
C GLY A 47 -31.50 -13.57 36.38
N ILE A 48 -32.44 -14.37 35.89
CA ILE A 48 -32.61 -14.61 34.45
C ILE A 48 -32.84 -13.24 33.77
N PRO A 49 -32.18 -12.95 32.63
CA PRO A 49 -32.41 -11.69 31.92
C PRO A 49 -33.90 -11.51 31.62
N LEU A 50 -34.49 -10.42 32.11
CA LEU A 50 -35.93 -10.13 31.96
C LEU A 50 -36.33 -9.78 30.52
N ASN A 51 -35.36 -9.44 29.67
CA ASN A 51 -35.57 -9.08 28.27
C ASN A 51 -34.99 -10.17 27.35
N PRO A 52 -35.62 -10.40 26.18
CA PRO A 52 -35.06 -11.30 25.17
C PRO A 52 -33.66 -10.82 24.80
N SER A 53 -32.66 -11.64 25.11
CA SER A 53 -31.26 -11.36 24.85
C SER A 53 -30.73 -12.31 23.78
N THR A 54 -30.02 -11.77 22.79
CA THR A 54 -29.27 -12.59 21.82
C THR A 54 -27.93 -13.07 22.37
N ALA A 55 -27.64 -12.81 23.65
CA ALA A 55 -26.40 -13.25 24.28
C ALA A 55 -26.36 -14.78 24.36
N THR A 56 -25.22 -15.37 24.00
CA THR A 56 -25.00 -16.82 24.11
C THR A 56 -24.14 -17.20 25.31
N HIS A 57 -23.49 -16.21 25.94
CA HIS A 57 -22.56 -16.37 27.04
C HIS A 57 -22.75 -15.28 28.10
N MET A 58 -22.39 -15.61 29.34
CA MET A 58 -22.28 -14.68 30.46
C MET A 58 -20.81 -14.54 30.87
N ILE A 59 -20.38 -13.33 31.19
CA ILE A 59 -19.06 -13.10 31.79
C ILE A 59 -19.11 -13.60 33.23
N THR A 60 -18.29 -14.59 33.57
CA THR A 60 -18.25 -15.16 34.93
C THR A 60 -16.98 -14.83 35.67
N LYS A 61 -15.96 -14.31 34.98
CA LYS A 61 -14.75 -13.79 35.61
C LYS A 61 -14.14 -12.69 34.78
N ILE A 62 -13.64 -11.66 35.47
CA ILE A 62 -12.92 -10.53 34.88
C ILE A 62 -11.56 -10.43 35.57
N LEU A 63 -10.51 -10.35 34.78
CA LEU A 63 -9.18 -9.94 35.24
C LEU A 63 -9.02 -8.45 34.96
N TRP A 64 -8.82 -7.65 36.00
CA TRP A 64 -8.63 -6.21 35.92
C TRP A 64 -7.15 -5.85 36.00
N GLY A 65 -6.77 -4.78 35.32
CA GLY A 65 -5.41 -4.26 35.32
C GLY A 65 -5.20 -3.23 34.22
N PHE A 66 -3.97 -3.01 33.78
CA PHE A 66 -3.69 -2.16 32.63
C PHE A 66 -2.61 -2.79 31.77
N GLU A 67 -2.58 -2.36 30.51
CA GLU A 67 -1.62 -2.81 29.53
C GLU A 67 -1.12 -1.64 28.71
N THR A 68 0.15 -1.73 28.32
CA THR A 68 0.83 -0.77 27.46
C THR A 68 1.72 -1.52 26.49
N LEU A 69 1.65 -1.14 25.22
CA LEU A 69 2.47 -1.62 24.12
C LEU A 69 3.16 -0.42 23.49
N CYS A 70 4.49 -0.37 23.60
CA CYS A 70 5.31 0.61 22.90
C CYS A 70 5.94 -0.08 21.69
N ILE A 71 5.74 0.49 20.51
CA ILE A 71 6.41 0.11 19.27
C ILE A 71 7.50 1.14 19.03
N ILE A 72 8.74 0.69 19.05
CA ILE A 72 9.94 1.52 19.01
C ILE A 72 10.60 1.32 17.65
N GLN A 73 10.68 2.38 16.86
CA GLN A 73 11.46 2.40 15.62
C GLN A 73 12.84 2.95 15.93
N ILE A 74 13.85 2.07 15.90
CA ILE A 74 15.23 2.41 16.21
C ILE A 74 15.79 3.29 15.08
N PRO A 75 16.25 4.51 15.37
CA PRO A 75 16.88 5.37 14.39
C PRO A 75 18.12 4.71 13.75
N LYS A 76 18.35 4.93 12.45
CA LYS A 76 19.49 4.32 11.73
C LYS A 76 20.86 4.66 12.30
N ASN A 77 20.98 5.79 13.02
CA ASN A 77 22.21 6.23 13.67
C ASN A 77 22.41 5.62 15.07
N GLN A 78 21.49 4.78 15.54
CA GLN A 78 21.58 4.12 16.83
C GLN A 78 21.84 2.62 16.66
N SER A 79 22.72 2.07 17.50
CA SER A 79 23.01 0.64 17.48
C SER A 79 21.84 -0.15 18.05
N VAL A 80 21.29 -1.05 17.23
CA VAL A 80 20.22 -1.97 17.61
C VAL A 80 20.57 -2.77 18.87
N ASN A 81 21.81 -3.28 18.96
CA ASN A 81 22.28 -4.05 20.11
C ASN A 81 22.27 -3.24 21.42
N VAL A 82 22.57 -1.94 21.34
CA VAL A 82 22.57 -1.06 22.53
C VAL A 82 21.14 -0.84 23.02
N VAL A 83 20.19 -0.62 22.10
CA VAL A 83 18.77 -0.50 22.44
C VAL A 83 18.24 -1.81 23.00
N ASP A 84 18.63 -2.96 22.44
CA ASP A 84 18.21 -4.27 22.93
C ASP A 84 18.69 -4.53 24.37
N GLN A 85 19.93 -4.15 24.69
CA GLN A 85 20.44 -4.24 26.06
C GLN A 85 19.68 -3.33 27.03
N LEU A 86 19.37 -2.09 26.62
CA LEU A 86 18.56 -1.15 27.39
C LEU A 86 17.16 -1.72 27.66
N LEU A 87 16.47 -2.18 26.62
CA LEU A 87 15.13 -2.75 26.75
C LEU A 87 15.15 -4.03 27.60
N HIS A 88 16.20 -4.86 27.48
CA HIS A 88 16.36 -6.04 28.32
C HIS A 88 16.50 -5.66 29.81
N ARG A 89 17.30 -4.63 30.14
CA ARG A 89 17.39 -4.12 31.52
C ARG A 89 16.04 -3.65 32.05
N ILE A 90 15.31 -2.85 31.27
CA ILE A 90 13.97 -2.37 31.63
C ILE A 90 13.01 -3.55 31.85
N CYS A 91 12.99 -4.53 30.94
CA CYS A 91 12.19 -5.74 31.06
C CYS A 91 12.52 -6.52 32.34
N ASN A 92 13.80 -6.67 32.68
CA ASN A 92 14.22 -7.36 33.90
C ASN A 92 13.73 -6.62 35.16
N GLN A 93 13.81 -5.29 35.21
CA GLN A 93 13.27 -4.52 36.32
C GLN A 93 11.75 -4.69 36.44
N LEU A 94 11.04 -4.59 35.32
CA LEU A 94 9.57 -4.76 35.27
C LEU A 94 9.12 -6.17 35.69
N GLN A 95 9.82 -7.22 35.25
CA GLN A 95 9.50 -8.61 35.60
C GLN A 95 9.73 -8.89 37.09
N ASN A 96 10.78 -8.29 37.67
CA ASN A 96 11.10 -8.42 39.08
C ASN A 96 10.32 -7.45 39.98
N ASN A 97 9.35 -6.70 39.43
CA ASN A 97 8.60 -5.65 40.12
C ASN A 97 9.50 -4.62 40.84
N GLN A 98 10.68 -4.34 40.29
CA GLN A 98 11.59 -3.29 40.77
C GLN A 98 11.05 -1.94 40.30
N ILE A 99 10.15 -1.36 41.10
CA ILE A 99 9.42 -0.13 40.76
C ILE A 99 9.63 0.90 41.88
N PRO A 100 10.04 2.14 41.59
CA PRO A 100 10.16 2.76 40.26
C PRO A 100 11.28 2.18 39.41
N ILE A 101 11.11 2.26 38.08
CA ILE A 101 12.15 1.82 37.14
C ILE A 101 13.33 2.76 37.24
N GLU A 102 14.49 2.22 37.60
CA GLU A 102 15.74 2.95 37.72
C GLU A 102 16.37 3.07 36.33
N VAL A 103 16.42 4.30 35.83
CA VAL A 103 17.05 4.65 34.56
C VAL A 103 18.22 5.56 34.87
N ASN A 104 19.45 5.10 34.63
CA ASN A 104 20.65 5.92 34.80
C ASN A 104 20.73 7.02 33.71
N SER A 105 21.66 7.97 33.85
CA SER A 105 21.79 9.10 32.92
C SER A 105 22.10 8.69 31.48
N ILE A 106 22.85 7.60 31.27
CA ILE A 106 23.18 7.06 29.94
C ILE A 106 21.93 6.47 29.29
N ASP A 107 21.18 5.65 30.04
CA ASP A 107 19.94 5.03 29.60
C ASP A 107 18.87 6.09 29.31
N GLN A 108 18.80 7.13 30.14
CA GLN A 108 17.89 8.26 29.93
C GLN A 108 18.22 9.00 28.63
N HIS A 109 19.51 9.22 28.34
CA HIS A 109 19.93 9.82 27.08
C HIS A 109 19.57 8.95 25.88
N LEU A 110 19.78 7.63 25.96
CA LEU A 110 19.41 6.68 24.91
C LEU A 110 17.89 6.65 24.69
N ILE A 111 17.08 6.65 25.75
CA ILE A 111 15.61 6.70 25.64
C ILE A 111 15.16 8.00 24.97
N ASN A 112 15.75 9.13 25.33
CA ASN A 112 15.41 10.43 24.74
C ASN A 112 15.75 10.51 23.24
N GLN A 113 16.70 9.70 22.75
CA GLN A 113 17.01 9.59 21.33
C GLN A 113 15.98 8.74 20.55
N LEU A 114 15.18 7.91 21.23
CA LEU A 114 14.11 7.12 20.62
C LEU A 114 12.89 8.01 20.36
N THR A 115 12.94 8.77 19.27
CA THR A 115 11.93 9.78 18.91
C THR A 115 10.70 9.19 18.20
N ASN A 116 10.84 8.04 17.54
CA ASN A 116 9.75 7.40 16.81
C ASN A 116 9.19 6.22 17.62
N ILE A 117 8.30 6.54 18.56
CA ILE A 117 7.62 5.56 19.40
C ILE A 117 6.11 5.71 19.22
N THR A 118 5.46 4.62 18.81
CA THR A 118 4.00 4.53 18.81
C THR A 118 3.56 3.79 20.06
N VAL A 119 2.63 4.37 20.82
CA VAL A 119 2.17 3.80 22.09
C VAL A 119 0.69 3.45 21.98
N TYR A 120 0.36 2.21 22.30
CA TYR A 120 -1.00 1.76 22.53
C TYR A 120 -1.14 1.33 23.99
N GLY A 121 -2.21 1.69 24.66
CA GLY A 121 -2.43 1.27 26.05
C GLY A 121 -3.86 1.57 26.48
N SER A 122 -4.23 1.15 27.69
CA SER A 122 -5.52 1.50 28.29
C SER A 122 -5.79 3.00 28.11
N GLU A 123 -7.00 3.37 27.69
CA GLU A 123 -7.35 4.77 27.33
C GLU A 123 -7.01 5.75 28.46
N THR A 124 -7.11 5.31 29.71
CA THR A 124 -6.79 6.05 30.93
C THR A 124 -5.29 6.19 31.24
N CYS A 125 -4.42 5.46 30.54
CA CYS A 125 -2.97 5.48 30.74
C CYS A 125 -2.24 6.29 29.66
N VAL A 126 -2.81 6.41 28.46
CA VAL A 126 -2.14 7.01 27.29
C VAL A 126 -3.06 8.04 26.62
N ASP A 127 -3.25 9.19 27.29
CA ASP A 127 -4.16 10.25 26.85
C ASP A 127 -3.65 11.09 25.67
N ARG A 128 -2.37 10.96 25.28
CA ARG A 128 -1.75 11.86 24.29
C ARG A 128 -0.91 11.14 23.24
N PRO A 129 -1.09 11.48 21.94
CA PRO A 129 -0.11 11.12 20.92
C PRO A 129 1.23 11.76 21.31
N ASN A 130 2.33 11.00 21.15
CA ASN A 130 3.71 11.38 21.50
C ASN A 130 4.09 11.24 23.00
N THR A 131 3.43 10.35 23.74
CA THR A 131 3.93 10.00 25.08
C THR A 131 5.29 9.29 24.96
N SER A 132 6.34 9.86 25.57
CA SER A 132 7.68 9.28 25.54
C SER A 132 7.76 7.96 26.31
N LEU A 133 8.68 7.06 25.94
CA LEU A 133 8.93 5.83 26.69
C LEU A 133 9.31 6.12 28.15
N LEU A 134 10.12 7.14 28.41
CA LEU A 134 10.49 7.53 29.76
C LEU A 134 9.25 7.90 30.60
N THR A 135 8.32 8.67 30.03
CA THR A 135 7.05 9.04 30.69
C THR A 135 6.21 7.82 31.05
N ILE A 136 6.20 6.79 30.20
CA ILE A 136 5.48 5.55 30.48
C ILE A 136 6.13 4.83 31.65
N LEU A 137 7.45 4.63 31.58
CA LEU A 137 8.20 3.89 32.61
C LEU A 137 8.07 4.54 33.99
N THR A 138 8.08 5.87 34.08
CA THR A 138 7.92 6.57 35.37
C THR A 138 6.49 6.49 35.91
N ARG A 139 5.47 6.50 35.04
CA ARG A 139 4.06 6.47 35.47
C ARG A 139 3.53 5.08 35.83
N ILE A 140 4.24 4.01 35.49
CA ILE A 140 3.83 2.63 35.82
C ILE A 140 3.52 2.49 37.31
N GLN A 141 4.34 3.06 38.20
CA GLN A 141 4.12 2.99 39.65
C GLN A 141 2.80 3.63 40.07
N ASP A 142 2.51 4.82 39.53
CA ASP A 142 1.28 5.55 39.82
C ASP A 142 0.06 4.79 39.31
N TRP A 143 0.15 4.20 38.11
CA TRP A 143 -0.92 3.38 37.52
C TRP A 143 -1.18 2.10 38.30
N GLN A 144 -0.17 1.48 38.90
CA GLN A 144 -0.37 0.31 39.75
C GLN A 144 -1.18 0.65 41.01
N ARG A 145 -0.96 1.84 41.57
CA ARG A 145 -1.62 2.30 42.80
C ARG A 145 -3.01 2.89 42.54
N ASN A 146 -3.24 3.47 41.37
CA ASN A 146 -4.53 4.04 41.02
C ASN A 146 -5.47 2.99 40.42
N TRP A 147 -6.54 2.64 41.15
CA TRP A 147 -7.53 1.67 40.70
C TRP A 147 -8.44 2.20 39.57
N GLU A 148 -8.53 3.52 39.39
CA GLU A 148 -9.35 4.15 38.34
C GLU A 148 -8.77 3.91 36.94
N VAL A 149 -7.47 3.64 36.83
CA VAL A 149 -6.83 3.35 35.54
C VAL A 149 -6.90 1.85 35.17
N HIS A 150 -7.42 1.00 36.06
CA HIS A 150 -7.54 -0.44 35.80
C HIS A 150 -8.78 -0.72 34.96
N GLN A 151 -8.57 -1.35 33.81
CA GLN A 151 -9.60 -1.79 32.88
C GLN A 151 -9.67 -3.33 32.83
N PRO A 152 -10.76 -3.91 32.32
CA PRO A 152 -10.84 -5.34 32.08
C PRO A 152 -9.82 -5.79 31.02
N LEU A 153 -8.87 -6.63 31.42
CA LEU A 153 -7.86 -7.21 30.52
C LEU A 153 -8.34 -8.53 29.90
N ILE A 154 -8.98 -9.39 30.71
CA ILE A 154 -9.42 -10.71 30.27
C ILE A 154 -10.82 -10.98 30.80
N TYR A 155 -11.75 -11.26 29.89
CA TYR A 155 -13.06 -11.80 30.18
C TYR A 155 -13.05 -13.32 30.06
N THR A 156 -13.47 -14.01 31.11
CA THR A 156 -13.84 -15.43 31.01
C THR A 156 -15.35 -15.50 30.89
N MET A 157 -15.81 -16.12 29.82
CA MET A 157 -17.23 -16.26 29.53
C MET A 157 -17.64 -17.72 29.60
N GLN A 158 -18.82 -17.99 30.16
CA GLN A 158 -19.42 -19.32 30.19
C GLN A 158 -20.72 -19.32 29.37
N PRO A 159 -21.01 -20.40 28.61
CA PRO A 159 -22.24 -20.50 27.83
C PRO A 159 -23.47 -20.44 28.73
N LEU A 160 -24.50 -19.70 28.31
CA LEU A 160 -25.74 -19.58 29.10
C LEU A 160 -26.40 -20.95 29.33
N ARG A 161 -26.37 -21.86 28.36
CA ARG A 161 -26.88 -23.25 28.53
C ARG A 161 -26.16 -24.10 29.57
N TRP A 162 -24.90 -23.77 29.86
CA TRP A 162 -24.16 -24.47 30.90
C TRP A 162 -24.56 -23.92 32.27
N LEU A 163 -24.83 -22.61 32.32
CA LEU A 163 -25.19 -21.85 33.51
C LEU A 163 -26.64 -22.05 33.94
N TYR A 164 -27.57 -22.07 32.99
CA TYR A 164 -29.01 -22.16 33.19
C TYR A 164 -29.56 -23.47 32.64
N SER A 165 -30.53 -24.06 33.35
CA SER A 165 -31.20 -25.29 32.94
C SER A 165 -32.26 -25.10 31.85
N SER A 166 -32.51 -23.86 31.41
CA SER A 166 -33.56 -23.53 30.44
C SER A 166 -33.23 -24.08 29.05
N SER A 167 -34.25 -24.67 28.41
CA SER A 167 -34.20 -25.12 27.02
C SER A 167 -34.01 -23.96 26.03
N GLU A 168 -34.32 -22.73 26.43
CA GLU A 168 -34.16 -21.52 25.60
C GLU A 168 -32.69 -21.25 25.22
N PHE A 169 -31.74 -21.84 25.95
CA PHE A 169 -30.31 -21.68 25.67
C PHE A 169 -29.69 -22.86 24.89
N SER A 170 -30.48 -23.86 24.46
CA SER A 170 -30.01 -25.14 23.87
C SER A 170 -29.40 -25.05 22.46
N GLY A 171 -28.50 -24.09 22.22
CA GLY A 171 -27.68 -24.03 21.00
C GLY A 171 -26.53 -25.05 21.01
N PRO A 172 -25.91 -25.33 19.85
CA PRO A 172 -24.83 -26.32 19.69
C PRO A 172 -23.48 -25.89 20.29
N TYR A 173 -22.67 -26.88 20.71
CA TYR A 173 -21.49 -26.66 21.56
C TYR A 173 -20.29 -26.03 20.87
N SER A 174 -20.16 -26.27 19.57
CA SER A 174 -19.05 -25.87 18.73
C SER A 174 -19.54 -25.76 17.30
N LEU A 175 -18.90 -24.89 16.51
CA LEU A 175 -19.06 -24.92 15.06
C LEU A 175 -18.46 -26.24 14.55
N PRO A 176 -19.11 -26.93 13.60
CA PRO A 176 -18.50 -28.08 12.93
C PRO A 176 -17.12 -27.69 12.37
N SER A 177 -16.14 -28.59 12.42
CA SER A 177 -14.79 -28.35 11.89
C SER A 177 -14.81 -27.91 10.42
N SER A 178 -15.76 -28.44 9.64
CA SER A 178 -16.02 -28.02 8.26
C SER A 178 -16.45 -26.55 8.13
N THR A 179 -17.15 -25.99 9.11
CA THR A 179 -17.53 -24.57 9.11
C THR A 179 -16.32 -23.67 9.36
N ASN A 180 -15.42 -24.09 10.26
CA ASN A 180 -14.19 -23.33 10.53
C ASN A 180 -13.28 -23.26 9.30
N SER A 181 -13.14 -24.32 8.51
CA SER A 181 -12.29 -24.28 7.31
C SER A 181 -12.79 -23.29 6.26
N HIS A 182 -14.11 -23.18 6.04
CA HIS A 182 -14.69 -22.17 5.15
C HIS A 182 -14.44 -20.74 5.67
N ILE A 183 -14.57 -20.52 6.99
CA ILE A 183 -14.30 -19.22 7.63
C ILE A 183 -12.82 -18.83 7.44
N THR A 184 -11.89 -19.72 7.79
CA THR A 184 -10.45 -19.45 7.67
C THR A 184 -10.07 -19.18 6.21
N ARG A 185 -10.60 -19.94 5.25
CA ARG A 185 -10.36 -19.70 3.82
C ARG A 185 -10.87 -18.33 3.37
N THR A 186 -12.04 -17.93 3.86
CA THR A 186 -12.63 -16.61 3.59
C THR A 186 -11.75 -15.49 4.15
N GLU A 187 -11.30 -15.62 5.40
CA GLU A 187 -10.41 -14.65 6.05
C GLU A 187 -9.06 -14.52 5.31
N MET A 188 -8.46 -15.65 4.89
CA MET A 188 -7.24 -15.65 4.09
C MET A 188 -7.42 -14.89 2.76
N LEU A 189 -8.53 -15.14 2.06
CA LEU A 189 -8.81 -14.47 0.79
C LEU A 189 -8.98 -12.96 0.96
N ILE A 190 -9.75 -12.51 1.96
CA ILE A 190 -9.93 -11.08 2.24
C ILE A 190 -8.59 -10.42 2.55
N ASN A 191 -7.75 -11.06 3.37
CA ASN A 191 -6.42 -10.54 3.70
C ASN A 191 -5.52 -10.45 2.46
N HIS A 192 -5.57 -11.45 1.58
CA HIS A 192 -4.83 -11.43 0.32
C HIS A 192 -5.25 -10.25 -0.57
N ILE A 193 -6.57 -10.08 -0.81
CA ILE A 193 -7.11 -8.95 -1.59
C ILE A 193 -6.70 -7.61 -0.97
N LYS A 194 -6.80 -7.49 0.37
CA LYS A 194 -6.42 -6.27 1.08
C LYS A 194 -4.95 -5.92 0.88
N ASN A 195 -4.06 -6.91 0.96
CA ASN A 195 -2.63 -6.69 0.75
C ASN A 195 -2.34 -6.28 -0.70
N GLN A 196 -2.93 -6.96 -1.68
CA GLN A 196 -2.73 -6.62 -3.10
C GLN A 196 -3.22 -5.20 -3.44
N ILE A 197 -4.38 -4.79 -2.94
CA ILE A 197 -4.91 -3.43 -3.16
C ILE A 197 -4.04 -2.37 -2.48
N LYS A 198 -3.45 -2.71 -1.32
CA LYS A 198 -2.49 -1.83 -0.63
C LYS A 198 -1.23 -1.63 -1.47
N ASP A 199 -0.66 -2.72 -1.98
CA ASP A 199 0.55 -2.69 -2.82
C ASP A 199 0.30 -1.89 -4.10
N LEU A 200 -0.86 -2.09 -4.75
CA LEU A 200 -1.30 -1.27 -5.89
C LEU A 200 -1.41 0.22 -5.53
N GLY A 201 -1.92 0.53 -4.35
CA GLY A 201 -1.99 1.90 -3.84
C GLY A 201 -0.61 2.54 -3.64
N GLU A 202 0.38 1.77 -3.22
CA GLU A 202 1.78 2.21 -3.14
C GLU A 202 2.36 2.50 -4.53
N MET A 203 2.11 1.62 -5.50
CA MET A 203 2.56 1.82 -6.88
C MET A 203 1.93 3.06 -7.53
N LEU A 204 0.62 3.27 -7.34
CA LEU A 204 -0.09 4.44 -7.89
C LEU A 204 0.41 5.76 -7.30
N ARG A 205 0.88 5.77 -6.05
CA ARG A 205 1.48 6.96 -5.43
C ARG A 205 2.81 7.37 -6.08
N ASN A 206 3.48 6.44 -6.76
CA ASN A 206 4.74 6.70 -7.47
C ASN A 206 4.52 7.17 -8.91
N LEU A 207 3.27 7.15 -9.42
CA LEU A 207 2.95 7.73 -10.71
C LEU A 207 2.90 9.26 -10.64
N PRO A 208 3.27 9.96 -11.72
CA PRO A 208 3.12 11.40 -11.79
C PRO A 208 1.64 11.80 -11.74
N ILE A 209 1.36 13.02 -11.27
CA ILE A 209 0.00 13.58 -11.23
C ILE A 209 -0.56 13.73 -12.66
N ASN A 210 0.31 14.01 -13.62
CA ASN A 210 0.00 14.29 -15.00
C ASN A 210 1.21 14.05 -15.90
N PHE A 211 0.95 13.52 -17.09
CA PHE A 211 1.90 13.36 -18.18
C PHE A 211 1.85 14.56 -19.13
N SER A 212 2.89 14.76 -19.94
CA SER A 212 2.84 15.69 -21.09
C SER A 212 1.91 15.19 -22.20
N SER A 213 1.69 13.87 -22.26
CA SER A 213 0.83 13.21 -23.25
C SER A 213 -0.64 13.18 -22.82
N GLY A 214 -1.54 13.58 -23.71
CA GLY A 214 -2.99 13.53 -23.51
C GLY A 214 -3.49 12.09 -23.35
N THR A 215 -3.05 11.20 -24.23
CA THR A 215 -3.35 9.76 -24.23
C THR A 215 -2.91 9.09 -22.93
N LEU A 216 -1.69 9.39 -22.44
CA LEU A 216 -1.23 8.86 -21.15
C LEU A 216 -2.03 9.41 -19.97
N ASN A 217 -2.47 10.67 -20.03
CA ASN A 217 -3.35 11.24 -19.01
C ASN A 217 -4.74 10.59 -19.00
N GLU A 218 -5.29 10.22 -20.15
CA GLU A 218 -6.53 9.43 -20.25
C GLU A 218 -6.34 8.04 -19.63
N CYS A 219 -5.26 7.34 -19.99
CA CYS A 219 -4.91 6.05 -19.38
C CYS A 219 -4.74 6.14 -17.85
N LEU A 220 -4.06 7.19 -17.35
CA LEU A 220 -3.93 7.43 -15.92
C LEU A 220 -5.29 7.63 -15.24
N LYS A 221 -6.21 8.37 -15.86
CA LYS A 221 -7.57 8.57 -15.33
C LYS A 221 -8.35 7.26 -15.26
N ASP A 222 -8.27 6.44 -16.30
CA ASP A 222 -8.94 5.13 -16.35
C ASP A 222 -8.41 4.21 -15.24
N ILE A 223 -7.09 4.14 -15.08
CA ILE A 223 -6.44 3.38 -14.00
C ILE A 223 -6.89 3.89 -12.62
N GLN A 224 -6.91 5.20 -12.40
CA GLN A 224 -7.36 5.79 -11.13
C GLN A 224 -8.84 5.51 -10.87
N GLN A 225 -9.69 5.52 -11.89
CA GLN A 225 -11.10 5.19 -11.77
C GLN A 225 -11.31 3.71 -11.42
N GLN A 226 -10.60 2.80 -12.10
CA GLN A 226 -10.64 1.37 -11.80
C GLN A 226 -10.15 1.08 -10.37
N TYR A 227 -9.07 1.73 -9.93
CA TYR A 227 -8.60 1.59 -8.55
C TYR A 227 -9.64 2.03 -7.51
N ARG A 228 -10.33 3.15 -7.75
CA ARG A 228 -11.44 3.59 -6.87
C ARG A 228 -12.58 2.58 -6.84
N LEU A 229 -12.94 1.99 -7.97
CA LEU A 229 -13.94 0.92 -8.03
C LEU A 229 -13.50 -0.30 -7.21
N MET A 230 -12.24 -0.71 -7.31
CA MET A 230 -11.68 -1.80 -6.49
C MET A 230 -11.75 -1.48 -5.00
N LEU A 231 -11.38 -0.28 -4.55
CA LEU A 231 -11.47 0.14 -3.15
C LEU A 231 -12.92 0.09 -2.63
N ASN A 232 -13.87 0.60 -3.41
CA ASN A 232 -15.29 0.58 -3.05
C ASN A 232 -15.83 -0.86 -2.97
N SER A 233 -15.47 -1.70 -3.94
CA SER A 233 -15.82 -3.12 -3.96
C SER A 233 -15.22 -3.87 -2.76
N GLN A 234 -13.97 -3.58 -2.39
CA GLN A 234 -13.29 -4.17 -1.25
C GLN A 234 -14.00 -3.84 0.06
N ALA A 235 -14.35 -2.56 0.26
CA ALA A 235 -15.09 -2.14 1.45
C ALA A 235 -16.47 -2.82 1.54
N ASN A 236 -17.17 -2.91 0.41
CA ASN A 236 -18.50 -3.52 0.34
C ASN A 236 -18.47 -5.04 0.60
N ILE A 237 -17.57 -5.79 -0.07
CA ILE A 237 -17.45 -7.23 0.14
C ILE A 237 -17.06 -7.55 1.59
N GLN A 238 -16.17 -6.76 2.19
CA GLN A 238 -15.76 -6.95 3.57
C GLN A 238 -16.95 -6.78 4.54
N GLU A 239 -17.81 -5.80 4.32
CA GLU A 239 -19.01 -5.59 5.12
C GLU A 239 -20.05 -6.70 4.91
N CYS A 240 -20.27 -7.15 3.67
CA CYS A 240 -21.15 -8.29 3.38
C CYS A 240 -20.67 -9.58 4.06
N LEU A 241 -19.38 -9.90 3.92
CA LEU A 241 -18.77 -11.08 4.55
C LEU A 241 -18.81 -10.98 6.07
N ARG A 242 -18.61 -9.79 6.65
CA ARG A 242 -18.74 -9.57 8.10
C ARG A 242 -20.13 -9.95 8.62
N ARG A 243 -21.20 -9.54 7.93
CA ARG A 243 -22.58 -9.88 8.31
C ARG A 243 -22.83 -11.39 8.17
N ALA A 244 -22.48 -11.96 7.03
CA ALA A 244 -22.67 -13.38 6.76
C ALA A 244 -21.87 -14.28 7.71
N LEU A 245 -20.65 -13.89 8.10
CA LEU A 245 -19.83 -14.60 9.09
C LEU A 245 -20.53 -14.67 10.45
N ALA A 246 -21.20 -13.60 10.88
CA ALA A 246 -21.96 -13.61 12.13
C ALA A 246 -23.13 -14.61 12.04
N ASP A 247 -23.83 -14.65 10.92
CA ASP A 247 -24.96 -15.55 10.72
C ASP A 247 -24.53 -17.03 10.58
N VAL A 248 -23.41 -17.30 9.92
CA VAL A 248 -22.79 -18.63 9.84
C VAL A 248 -22.35 -19.10 11.23
N ARG A 249 -21.70 -18.22 12.01
CA ARG A 249 -21.29 -18.54 13.39
C ARG A 249 -22.48 -18.81 14.31
N ARG A 250 -23.63 -18.17 14.05
CA ARG A 250 -24.92 -18.43 14.72
C ARG A 250 -25.69 -19.62 14.14
N GLN A 251 -25.18 -20.26 13.08
CA GLN A 251 -25.84 -21.34 12.34
C GLN A 251 -27.20 -20.97 11.72
N HIS A 252 -27.46 -19.68 11.54
CA HIS A 252 -28.65 -19.22 10.80
C HIS A 252 -28.51 -19.48 9.29
N VAL A 253 -27.27 -19.53 8.80
CA VAL A 253 -26.95 -19.71 7.38
C VAL A 253 -25.84 -20.75 7.22
N LYS A 254 -25.88 -21.50 6.12
CA LYS A 254 -24.84 -22.49 5.78
C LYS A 254 -23.52 -21.80 5.40
N PRO A 255 -22.36 -22.39 5.71
CA PRO A 255 -21.05 -21.80 5.40
C PRO A 255 -20.83 -21.44 3.91
N ARG A 256 -21.45 -22.18 2.99
CA ARG A 256 -21.44 -21.91 1.54
C ARG A 256 -21.94 -20.51 1.16
N ALA A 257 -22.72 -19.85 2.02
CA ALA A 257 -23.13 -18.47 1.76
C ALA A 257 -21.95 -17.49 1.69
N LEU A 258 -20.85 -17.76 2.40
CA LEU A 258 -19.62 -16.97 2.31
C LEU A 258 -18.99 -17.08 0.92
N GLU A 259 -18.94 -18.29 0.38
CA GLU A 259 -18.42 -18.57 -0.96
C GLU A 259 -19.27 -17.91 -2.04
N ASN A 260 -20.60 -17.90 -1.88
CA ASN A 260 -21.50 -17.23 -2.81
C ASN A 260 -21.30 -15.71 -2.85
N ILE A 261 -21.02 -15.08 -1.69
CA ILE A 261 -20.70 -13.65 -1.63
C ILE A 261 -19.39 -13.37 -2.37
N ILE A 262 -18.37 -14.21 -2.18
CA ILE A 262 -17.08 -14.07 -2.88
C ILE A 262 -17.25 -14.25 -4.39
N ALA A 263 -18.08 -15.20 -4.82
CA ALA A 263 -18.29 -15.51 -6.22
C ALA A 263 -19.19 -14.49 -6.95
N ASP A 264 -19.83 -13.56 -6.23
CA ASP A 264 -20.76 -12.57 -6.78
C ASP A 264 -20.11 -11.75 -7.91
N ARG A 265 -20.88 -11.52 -8.98
CA ARG A 265 -20.42 -10.79 -10.18
C ARG A 265 -20.04 -9.34 -9.86
N ARG A 266 -20.60 -8.75 -8.81
CA ARG A 266 -20.28 -7.38 -8.37
C ARG A 266 -18.84 -7.22 -7.90
N TYR A 267 -18.17 -8.33 -7.53
CA TYR A 267 -16.80 -8.33 -7.03
C TYR A 267 -15.81 -8.94 -8.02
N VAL A 268 -16.16 -9.01 -9.32
CA VAL A 268 -15.27 -9.53 -10.37
C VAL A 268 -13.93 -8.80 -10.38
N CYS A 269 -13.93 -7.47 -10.19
CA CYS A 269 -12.71 -6.66 -10.14
C CYS A 269 -11.77 -7.00 -8.97
N LEU A 270 -12.20 -7.82 -8.00
CA LEU A 270 -11.38 -8.27 -6.87
C LEU A 270 -10.84 -9.70 -7.07
N ARG A 271 -11.11 -10.31 -8.22
CA ARG A 271 -10.56 -11.64 -8.54
C ARG A 271 -9.07 -11.51 -8.86
N ASN A 272 -8.31 -12.53 -8.51
CA ASN A 272 -6.85 -12.53 -8.70
C ASN A 272 -6.43 -12.17 -10.13
N ALA A 273 -7.08 -12.74 -11.15
CA ALA A 273 -6.75 -12.43 -12.55
C ALA A 273 -6.95 -10.95 -12.90
N GLU A 274 -8.03 -10.32 -12.41
CA GLU A 274 -8.29 -8.89 -12.64
C GLU A 274 -7.29 -8.01 -11.89
N LEU A 275 -6.94 -8.38 -10.65
CA LEU A 275 -5.93 -7.68 -9.86
C LEU A 275 -4.54 -7.80 -10.49
N GLU A 276 -4.20 -8.96 -11.05
CA GLU A 276 -2.95 -9.20 -11.76
C GLU A 276 -2.87 -8.39 -13.05
N ASN A 277 -3.93 -8.39 -13.86
CA ASN A 277 -4.01 -7.57 -15.08
C ASN A 277 -3.88 -6.08 -14.75
N PHE A 278 -4.62 -5.61 -13.75
CA PHE A 278 -4.52 -4.22 -13.31
C PHE A 278 -3.11 -3.88 -12.79
N CYS A 279 -2.45 -4.80 -12.07
CA CYS A 279 -1.06 -4.64 -11.65
C CYS A 279 -0.12 -4.50 -12.85
N ILE A 280 -0.33 -5.29 -13.91
CA ILE A 280 0.42 -5.18 -15.16
C ILE A 280 0.23 -3.79 -15.80
N ASP A 281 -1.01 -3.30 -15.88
CA ASP A 281 -1.33 -2.00 -16.47
C ASP A 281 -0.64 -0.85 -15.69
N VAL A 282 -0.72 -0.89 -14.36
CA VAL A 282 -0.04 0.08 -13.48
C VAL A 282 1.48 0.02 -13.67
N LYS A 283 2.07 -1.18 -13.76
CA LYS A 283 3.51 -1.36 -14.01
C LYS A 283 3.93 -0.80 -15.36
N GLN A 284 3.13 -1.02 -16.41
CA GLN A 284 3.42 -0.50 -17.74
C GLN A 284 3.44 1.04 -17.72
N LEU A 285 2.45 1.66 -17.08
CA LEU A 285 2.39 3.12 -16.97
C LEU A 285 3.54 3.69 -16.11
N LEU A 286 3.94 2.99 -15.04
CA LEU A 286 5.09 3.38 -14.21
C LEU A 286 6.42 3.28 -14.98
N ASN A 287 6.61 2.19 -15.73
CA ASN A 287 7.78 2.06 -16.59
C ASN A 287 7.82 3.15 -17.66
N LYS A 288 6.64 3.56 -18.14
CA LYS A 288 6.52 4.68 -19.08
C LYS A 288 6.89 6.01 -18.45
N SER A 289 6.46 6.29 -17.22
CA SER A 289 6.85 7.52 -16.52
C SER A 289 8.36 7.60 -16.29
N ILE A 290 8.98 6.48 -15.88
CA ILE A 290 10.44 6.38 -15.70
C ILE A 290 11.17 6.65 -17.04
N LEU A 291 10.67 6.09 -18.14
CA LEU A 291 11.23 6.35 -19.47
C LEU A 291 11.14 7.83 -19.85
N ILE A 292 9.97 8.44 -19.69
CA ILE A 292 9.77 9.86 -20.04
C ILE A 292 10.68 10.76 -19.20
N GLU A 293 10.84 10.45 -17.91
CA GLU A 293 11.77 11.18 -17.04
C GLU A 293 13.22 11.00 -17.48
N LYS A 294 13.64 9.77 -17.84
CA LYS A 294 14.97 9.51 -18.40
C LYS A 294 15.20 10.33 -19.68
N LEU A 295 14.26 10.32 -20.62
CA LEU A 295 14.35 11.08 -21.86
C LEU A 295 14.47 12.58 -21.57
N LYS A 296 13.65 13.11 -20.65
CA LYS A 296 13.70 14.51 -20.22
C LYS A 296 15.05 14.89 -19.61
N ASN A 297 15.62 14.04 -18.74
CA ASN A 297 16.94 14.25 -18.15
C ASN A 297 18.05 14.26 -19.21
N ASN A 298 17.89 13.44 -20.24
CA ASN A 298 18.73 13.45 -21.43
C ASN A 298 18.37 14.60 -22.39
N GLN A 299 17.47 15.53 -22.06
CA GLN A 299 16.97 16.61 -22.92
C GLN A 299 16.42 16.12 -24.29
N ILE A 300 15.78 14.95 -24.29
CA ILE A 300 15.05 14.39 -25.43
C ILE A 300 13.57 14.69 -25.21
N GLU A 301 12.92 15.33 -26.18
CA GLU A 301 11.48 15.59 -26.13
C GLU A 301 10.70 14.28 -26.34
N TYR A 302 9.66 14.04 -25.54
CA TYR A 302 8.79 12.87 -25.70
C TYR A 302 7.47 13.30 -26.32
N ILE A 303 7.07 12.61 -27.41
CA ILE A 303 5.79 12.81 -28.08
C ILE A 303 5.12 11.45 -28.28
N ASN A 304 3.86 11.32 -27.85
CA ASN A 304 3.02 10.20 -28.25
C ASN A 304 2.31 10.54 -29.56
N VAL A 305 2.45 9.67 -30.56
CA VAL A 305 1.85 9.86 -31.89
C VAL A 305 0.34 10.10 -31.80
N SER A 306 -0.34 9.42 -30.86
CA SER A 306 -1.80 9.50 -30.71
C SER A 306 -2.28 10.87 -30.23
N ASP A 307 -1.39 11.68 -29.66
CA ASP A 307 -1.71 13.05 -29.21
C ASP A 307 -1.62 14.07 -30.35
N VAL A 308 -0.89 13.75 -31.41
CA VAL A 308 -0.71 14.65 -32.54
C VAL A 308 -1.90 14.46 -33.48
N ARG A 309 -2.98 15.21 -33.22
CA ARG A 309 -4.10 15.30 -34.16
C ARG A 309 -3.78 16.37 -35.22
N PRO A 310 -3.89 16.06 -36.52
CA PRO A 310 -3.92 17.11 -37.53
C PRO A 310 -5.21 17.93 -37.32
N ASN A 311 -5.07 19.25 -37.21
CA ASN A 311 -6.19 20.20 -37.15
C ASN A 311 -6.96 20.32 -38.49
N GLN A 312 -6.92 19.30 -39.35
CA GLN A 312 -7.50 19.35 -40.69
C GLN A 312 -8.26 18.08 -41.01
N GLU A 313 -9.41 18.28 -41.65
CA GLU A 313 -10.32 17.25 -42.13
C GLU A 313 -9.57 16.25 -43.05
N ILE A 314 -9.76 14.93 -42.79
CA ILE A 314 -9.46 13.74 -43.65
C ILE A 314 -8.02 13.14 -43.52
N PRO A 315 -7.78 11.79 -43.60
CA PRO A 315 -8.67 10.62 -43.77
C PRO A 315 -8.65 9.59 -42.62
N ILE A 316 -9.56 8.61 -42.74
CA ILE A 316 -9.98 7.58 -41.77
C ILE A 316 -8.91 6.50 -41.47
N LEU A 317 -7.73 6.54 -42.09
CA LEU A 317 -6.57 5.71 -41.75
C LEU A 317 -5.29 6.54 -41.82
N MET A 318 -4.66 6.80 -40.67
CA MET A 318 -3.27 7.31 -40.64
C MET A 318 -2.33 6.11 -40.78
N THR A 319 -1.45 6.15 -41.77
CA THR A 319 -0.33 5.21 -41.90
C THR A 319 0.92 5.78 -41.21
N ILE A 320 1.92 4.93 -40.95
CA ILE A 320 3.24 5.37 -40.48
C ILE A 320 3.85 6.45 -41.39
N ASP A 321 3.74 6.30 -42.72
CA ASP A 321 4.27 7.27 -43.69
C ASP A 321 3.58 8.65 -43.56
N ASN A 322 2.27 8.67 -43.37
CA ASN A 322 1.53 9.93 -43.18
C ASN A 322 1.96 10.66 -41.90
N ILE A 323 2.26 9.90 -40.84
CA ILE A 323 2.74 10.46 -39.57
C ILE A 323 4.17 10.98 -39.73
N ASP A 324 5.02 10.24 -40.44
CA ASP A 324 6.39 10.66 -40.71
C ASP A 324 6.42 11.98 -41.50
N ASP A 325 5.65 12.09 -42.58
CA ASP A 325 5.53 13.31 -43.37
C ASP A 325 4.96 14.48 -42.57
N MET A 326 4.04 14.23 -41.65
CA MET A 326 3.51 15.24 -40.74
C MET A 326 4.61 15.77 -39.81
N PHE A 327 5.38 14.89 -39.15
CA PHE A 327 6.46 15.32 -38.26
C PHE A 327 7.57 16.05 -39.02
N LYS A 328 7.91 15.61 -40.25
CA LYS A 328 8.85 16.34 -41.12
C LYS A 328 8.40 17.77 -41.37
N ARG A 329 7.12 18.00 -41.69
CA ARG A 329 6.57 19.36 -41.89
C ARG A 329 6.58 20.20 -40.62
N VAL A 330 6.33 19.60 -39.45
CA VAL A 330 6.34 20.30 -38.16
C VAL A 330 7.75 20.82 -37.82
N TYR A 331 8.79 20.06 -38.21
CA TYR A 331 10.18 20.35 -37.88
C TYR A 331 11.04 20.77 -39.08
N ASP A 332 10.43 21.18 -40.20
CA ASP A 332 11.10 21.41 -41.49
C ASP A 332 12.23 22.46 -41.42
N ASN A 333 12.12 23.40 -40.48
CA ASN A 333 13.10 24.48 -40.27
C ASN A 333 14.03 24.27 -39.07
N ASP A 334 13.89 23.16 -38.34
CA ASP A 334 14.67 22.87 -37.14
C ASP A 334 15.67 21.73 -37.43
N SER A 335 16.90 21.84 -36.89
CA SER A 335 17.83 20.71 -36.87
C SER A 335 17.35 19.68 -35.86
N VAL A 336 16.55 18.70 -36.31
CA VAL A 336 15.87 17.72 -35.46
C VAL A 336 16.24 16.29 -35.85
N ILE A 337 16.43 15.44 -34.85
CA ILE A 337 16.46 13.98 -35.03
C ILE A 337 15.20 13.40 -34.39
N LEU A 338 14.40 12.74 -35.24
CA LEU A 338 13.22 12.02 -34.86
C LEU A 338 13.57 10.54 -34.64
N TRP A 339 13.30 10.03 -33.44
CA TRP A 339 13.53 8.63 -33.08
C TRP A 339 12.20 7.92 -32.82
N TYR A 340 11.81 7.08 -33.76
CA TYR A 340 10.54 6.36 -33.73
C TYR A 340 10.72 5.01 -33.03
N SER A 341 9.87 4.77 -32.04
CA SER A 341 9.95 3.57 -31.20
C SER A 341 8.58 3.24 -30.58
N SER A 342 8.49 2.06 -29.97
CA SER A 342 7.37 1.65 -29.11
C SER A 342 7.89 0.88 -27.89
N ASP A 343 7.07 0.75 -26.85
CA ASP A 343 7.41 -0.03 -25.64
C ASP A 343 7.59 -1.52 -25.95
N ARG A 344 6.99 -2.02 -27.03
CA ARG A 344 7.24 -3.36 -27.55
C ARG A 344 8.68 -3.49 -28.05
N LEU A 345 9.10 -2.61 -28.96
CA LEU A 345 10.45 -2.65 -29.55
C LEU A 345 11.53 -2.47 -28.48
N LYS A 346 11.32 -1.55 -27.53
CA LYS A 346 12.23 -1.35 -26.39
C LYS A 346 12.39 -2.62 -25.55
N ARG A 347 11.32 -3.40 -25.34
CA ARG A 347 11.38 -4.65 -24.57
C ARG A 347 12.02 -5.80 -25.36
N GLU A 348 11.69 -5.93 -26.64
CA GLU A 348 12.19 -7.03 -27.47
C GLU A 348 13.65 -6.81 -27.93
N GLN A 349 14.10 -5.56 -28.03
CA GLN A 349 15.42 -5.18 -28.53
C GLN A 349 16.09 -4.17 -27.59
N GLU A 350 16.17 -4.50 -26.30
CA GLU A 350 16.67 -3.60 -25.25
C GLU A 350 18.10 -3.11 -25.50
N ASP A 351 19.02 -4.01 -25.85
CA ASP A 351 20.42 -3.67 -26.12
C ASP A 351 20.54 -2.66 -27.27
N ARG A 352 19.76 -2.87 -28.34
CA ARG A 352 19.73 -1.97 -29.50
C ARG A 352 19.14 -0.62 -29.14
N TRP A 353 18.09 -0.59 -28.30
CA TRP A 353 17.52 0.66 -27.81
C TRP A 353 18.55 1.46 -27.00
N GLN A 354 19.33 0.79 -26.16
CA GLN A 354 20.40 1.43 -25.37
C GLN A 354 21.54 1.96 -26.26
N GLN A 355 21.93 1.21 -27.29
CA GLN A 355 22.93 1.67 -28.28
C GLN A 355 22.45 2.95 -28.98
N ILE A 356 21.21 2.98 -29.47
CA ILE A 356 20.64 4.17 -30.13
C ILE A 356 20.57 5.36 -29.16
N ASP A 357 20.12 5.16 -27.91
CA ASP A 357 20.08 6.22 -26.88
C ASP A 357 21.47 6.84 -26.64
N GLN A 358 22.51 6.00 -26.55
CA GLN A 358 23.90 6.44 -26.37
C GLN A 358 24.44 7.18 -27.60
N GLU A 359 24.21 6.64 -28.81
CA GLU A 359 24.62 7.26 -30.06
C GLU A 359 23.99 8.65 -30.23
N LEU A 360 22.66 8.76 -30.09
CA LEU A 360 21.95 10.02 -30.25
C LEU A 360 22.34 11.06 -29.19
N THR A 361 22.54 10.64 -27.95
CA THR A 361 22.95 11.54 -26.87
C THR A 361 24.39 12.04 -27.09
N SER A 362 25.28 11.20 -27.62
CA SER A 362 26.65 11.58 -27.96
C SER A 362 26.70 12.50 -29.18
N GLU A 363 25.93 12.21 -30.22
CA GLU A 363 25.81 13.03 -31.44
C GLU A 363 25.43 14.48 -31.08
N ARG A 364 24.48 14.67 -30.15
CA ARG A 364 24.11 16.01 -29.69
C ARG A 364 25.21 16.75 -28.93
N GLN A 365 26.07 16.04 -28.19
CA GLN A 365 27.15 16.67 -27.42
C GLN A 365 28.29 17.19 -28.31
N HIS A 366 28.46 16.61 -29.51
CA HIS A 366 29.57 16.91 -30.41
C HIS A 366 29.26 17.97 -31.47
N VAL A 367 28.00 18.33 -31.70
CA VAL A 367 27.61 19.27 -32.77
C VAL A 367 27.49 20.69 -32.22
N GLU A 368 28.18 21.65 -32.87
CA GLU A 368 28.15 23.08 -32.50
C GLU A 368 26.75 23.72 -32.69
N GLN A 369 25.92 23.14 -33.57
CA GLN A 369 24.51 23.49 -33.75
C GLN A 369 23.64 22.77 -32.71
N ARG A 370 22.63 23.48 -32.17
CA ARG A 370 21.65 22.92 -31.22
C ARG A 370 20.71 21.93 -31.92
N ILE A 371 21.15 20.70 -32.13
CA ILE A 371 20.28 19.62 -32.61
C ILE A 371 19.27 19.26 -31.52
N LYS A 372 18.00 19.25 -31.87
CA LYS A 372 16.90 18.82 -31.00
C LYS A 372 16.59 17.34 -31.22
N LEU A 373 16.49 16.58 -30.14
CA LEU A 373 16.15 15.14 -30.20
C LEU A 373 14.70 14.96 -29.77
N VAL A 374 13.92 14.21 -30.56
CA VAL A 374 12.51 13.92 -30.29
C VAL A 374 12.28 12.42 -30.35
N TYR A 375 11.84 11.84 -29.24
CA TYR A 375 11.36 10.47 -29.14
C TYR A 375 9.88 10.42 -29.50
N VAL A 376 9.56 9.75 -30.60
CA VAL A 376 8.20 9.61 -31.11
C VAL A 376 7.70 8.21 -30.82
N ASP A 377 6.67 8.14 -29.99
CA ASP A 377 6.18 6.91 -29.40
C ASP A 377 4.91 6.40 -30.07
N PHE A 378 5.02 5.20 -30.62
CA PHE A 378 3.94 4.48 -31.31
C PHE A 378 3.25 3.43 -30.43
N THR A 379 3.51 3.39 -29.12
CA THR A 379 2.96 2.36 -28.20
C THR A 379 1.44 2.25 -28.26
N TYR A 380 0.75 3.38 -28.37
CA TYR A 380 -0.72 3.46 -28.39
C TYR A 380 -1.28 3.66 -29.81
N PHE A 381 -0.42 3.60 -30.83
CA PHE A 381 -0.84 3.75 -32.22
C PHE A 381 -1.35 2.42 -32.78
N LYS A 382 -2.34 2.48 -33.69
CA LYS A 382 -2.98 1.27 -34.26
C LYS A 382 -2.01 0.43 -35.09
N GLU A 383 -1.19 1.09 -35.91
CA GLU A 383 -0.16 0.40 -36.70
C GLU A 383 1.09 0.19 -35.86
N LYS A 384 1.62 -1.04 -35.89
CA LYS A 384 2.81 -1.39 -35.12
C LYS A 384 4.06 -1.12 -35.93
N LEU A 385 5.01 -0.40 -35.34
CA LEU A 385 6.36 -0.31 -35.88
C LEU A 385 7.03 -1.70 -35.86
N GLU A 386 7.65 -2.08 -36.96
CA GLU A 386 8.44 -3.32 -37.08
C GLU A 386 9.86 -3.17 -36.53
N ASN A 387 10.47 -1.99 -36.72
CA ASN A 387 11.82 -1.67 -36.30
C ASN A 387 11.90 -0.24 -35.73
N PHE A 388 12.99 0.08 -35.05
CA PHE A 388 13.32 1.48 -34.74
C PHE A 388 13.61 2.24 -36.04
N THR A 389 13.08 3.45 -36.17
CA THR A 389 13.37 4.34 -37.31
C THR A 389 13.98 5.63 -36.78
N ILE A 390 15.06 6.09 -37.41
CA ILE A 390 15.73 7.34 -37.07
C ILE A 390 15.71 8.23 -38.32
N VAL A 391 15.08 9.39 -38.22
CA VAL A 391 14.99 10.37 -39.30
C VAL A 391 15.74 11.63 -38.87
N ARG A 392 16.76 12.01 -39.64
CA ARG A 392 17.55 13.22 -39.41
C ARG A 392 17.09 14.32 -40.37
N LEU A 393 16.71 15.48 -39.83
CA LEU A 393 16.24 16.61 -40.61
C LEU A 393 17.26 17.76 -40.58
N PRO A 394 17.88 18.01 -41.73
CA PRO A 394 18.24 19.35 -42.20
C PRO A 394 17.93 19.53 -43.71
N LEU A 395 17.12 20.51 -44.10
CA LEU A 395 16.79 20.77 -45.53
C LEU A 395 17.46 22.00 -46.16
N ALA A 396 18.43 22.64 -45.50
CA ALA A 396 19.21 23.68 -46.16
C ALA A 396 20.36 23.08 -46.99
N GLU A 397 20.11 22.81 -48.27
CA GLU A 397 21.18 22.85 -49.27
C GLU A 397 21.81 24.25 -49.22
N ILE A 398 23.08 24.33 -48.84
CA ILE A 398 23.87 25.55 -49.03
C ILE A 398 24.00 25.73 -50.56
N PRO A 399 23.59 26.87 -51.14
CA PRO A 399 23.76 27.09 -52.58
C PRO A 399 25.22 26.94 -52.99
N GLU A 400 25.50 26.15 -54.03
CA GLU A 400 26.79 26.14 -54.73
C GLU A 400 27.01 27.49 -55.46
N THR A 401 27.22 28.57 -54.72
CA THR A 401 27.63 29.86 -55.30
C THR A 401 28.72 30.53 -54.47
N GLU A 402 29.76 29.77 -54.12
CA GLU A 402 31.12 30.30 -53.91
C GLU A 402 32.17 29.33 -54.49
N ARG A 403 31.98 28.89 -55.76
CA ARG A 403 33.14 28.52 -56.59
C ARG A 403 33.72 29.81 -57.15
N ASP A 404 34.77 30.29 -56.49
CA ASP A 404 35.65 31.37 -56.90
C ASP A 404 35.97 31.30 -58.42
N PRO A 405 35.57 32.29 -59.25
CA PRO A 405 35.90 32.31 -60.67
C PRO A 405 37.35 32.74 -60.96
N ASN A 406 38.18 33.05 -59.96
CA ASN A 406 39.44 33.76 -60.17
C ASN A 406 40.73 33.04 -59.73
N ARG A 407 40.76 31.70 -59.76
CA ARG A 407 42.04 30.95 -59.72
C ARG A 407 42.39 30.34 -61.07
N GLY A 408 42.73 31.21 -62.01
CA GLY A 408 43.25 30.83 -63.31
C GLY A 408 43.79 32.01 -64.09
N LYS A 409 44.91 32.60 -63.65
CA LYS A 409 45.93 33.28 -64.47
C LYS A 409 46.95 34.01 -63.59
N ARG A 410 48.18 33.50 -63.56
CA ARG A 410 49.41 34.25 -63.93
C ARG A 410 50.62 33.35 -63.74
N SER A 411 51.04 32.78 -64.87
CA SER A 411 52.44 32.57 -65.22
C SER A 411 53.07 33.91 -65.62
N GLY A 412 54.32 34.11 -65.22
CA GLY A 412 55.14 35.29 -65.45
C GLY A 412 56.29 35.31 -64.46
#